data_AF-A0A1S7LEE1-F1
#
_entry.id   AF-A0A1S7LEE1-F1
#
_cell.length_a   1.000
_cell.length_b   1.000
_cell.length_c   1.000
_cell.angle_alpha   90.00
_cell.angle_beta   90.00
_cell.angle_gamma   90.00
#
_symmetry.space_group_name_H-M   'P 1'
#
loop_
_entity.id
_entity.type
_entity.pdbx_description
1 polymer ?
#
loop_
_entity_poly.entity_id
_entity_poly.type
_entity_poly.pdbx_seq_one_letter_code
_entity_poly.pdbx_strand_id
1 'polypeptide(L)'
;MCWDEQGCEMNQIVQNENLCLTEEQDHYLLTLYPPFSPDIYQEVKCACKHASGCKRVVINLSGTRYLDSTGMGVLLLIRTELSGKISKISVAGLSCDMQRLFLVSHFSEFFTIESMPIEVNSGQFEELSEKILYLLANYSNGDTKAEMQEVLRLIYLLQVYQMELEMQNEELRQTQVALQQSQKDLQDAYEMSDFGFLTLDTSNTIIKTNLTMTAMLNINRDDLIDHRITDFISPPDQDTFYFFRLQALKSQVLESCELNLLKSDGSHVAVRLQCEGLNGVNNGDVKKLKILVRPRSFQHLPDLN
;
A
#
# COMPACT_ATOMS: atom_id res chain seq x y z
N MET A 1 30.45 18.71 -31.14
CA MET A 1 31.61 17.89 -30.74
C MET A 1 31.06 16.73 -29.93
N CYS A 2 31.45 15.52 -30.30
CA CYS A 2 31.06 14.30 -29.59
C CYS A 2 31.67 14.32 -28.18
N TRP A 3 30.93 13.78 -27.22
CA TRP A 3 31.20 13.90 -25.79
C TRP A 3 32.37 13.00 -25.38
N ASP A 4 33.21 13.50 -24.46
CA ASP A 4 34.34 12.79 -23.88
C ASP A 4 33.86 11.82 -22.78
N GLU A 5 34.31 10.57 -22.89
CA GLU A 5 34.13 9.51 -21.89
C GLU A 5 35.10 9.73 -20.72
N GLN A 6 34.71 10.48 -19.68
CA GLN A 6 35.39 10.40 -18.39
C GLN A 6 34.38 10.37 -17.23
N GLY A 7 34.23 9.16 -16.66
CA GLY A 7 33.70 8.94 -15.32
C GLY A 7 32.20 8.63 -15.20
N CYS A 8 31.70 7.56 -15.83
CA CYS A 8 30.37 7.04 -15.51
C CYS A 8 30.41 6.10 -14.29
N GLU A 9 29.69 6.45 -13.23
CA GLU A 9 29.19 5.50 -12.25
C GLU A 9 28.26 4.49 -12.96
N MET A 10 28.29 3.22 -12.52
CA MET A 10 27.63 2.11 -13.21
C MET A 10 26.13 2.40 -13.43
N ASN A 11 25.73 2.55 -14.70
CA ASN A 11 24.38 2.71 -15.28
C ASN A 11 23.97 4.11 -15.79
N GLN A 12 24.82 5.14 -15.72
CA GLN A 12 24.56 6.42 -16.40
C GLN A 12 24.95 6.38 -17.88
N ILE A 13 24.01 6.78 -18.76
CA ILE A 13 24.19 6.76 -20.23
C ILE A 13 24.41 8.16 -20.80
N VAL A 14 23.71 9.16 -20.24
CA VAL A 14 23.87 10.58 -20.62
C VAL A 14 23.79 11.43 -19.36
N GLN A 15 24.71 12.39 -19.18
CA GLN A 15 24.63 13.35 -18.08
C GLN A 15 25.14 14.73 -18.51
N ASN A 16 24.36 15.76 -18.24
CA ASN A 16 24.78 17.16 -18.30
C ASN A 16 24.09 17.98 -17.20
N GLU A 17 24.24 19.31 -17.26
CA GLU A 17 23.68 20.22 -16.24
C GLU A 17 22.15 20.17 -16.12
N ASN A 18 21.44 19.84 -17.22
CA ASN A 18 19.98 19.96 -17.32
C ASN A 18 19.24 18.62 -17.53
N LEU A 19 19.97 17.53 -17.76
CA LEU A 19 19.43 16.22 -18.16
C LEU A 19 20.35 15.08 -17.71
N CYS A 20 19.75 14.03 -17.17
CA CYS A 20 20.43 12.77 -16.88
C CYS A 20 19.57 11.59 -17.37
N LEU A 21 20.20 10.64 -18.06
CA LEU A 21 19.59 9.38 -18.49
C LEU A 21 20.31 8.22 -17.81
N THR A 22 19.57 7.46 -17.01
CA THR A 22 20.05 6.27 -16.31
C THR A 22 19.27 5.05 -16.78
N GLU A 23 19.94 3.91 -16.94
CA GLU A 23 19.31 2.63 -17.24
C GLU A 23 19.05 1.85 -15.95
N GLU A 24 17.78 1.55 -15.69
CA GLU A 24 17.33 0.69 -14.59
C GLU A 24 16.93 -0.68 -15.12
N GLN A 25 16.82 -1.68 -14.23
CA GLN A 25 16.61 -3.09 -14.60
C GLN A 25 15.40 -3.35 -15.55
N ASP A 26 14.38 -2.49 -15.54
CA ASP A 26 13.14 -2.64 -16.35
C ASP A 26 12.69 -1.35 -17.06
N HIS A 27 13.41 -0.24 -16.89
CA HIS A 27 13.03 1.04 -17.50
C HIS A 27 14.22 2.00 -17.62
N TYR A 28 14.04 3.04 -18.44
CA TYR A 28 14.99 4.15 -18.48
C TYR A 28 14.46 5.30 -17.63
N LEU A 29 15.33 5.88 -16.82
CA LEU A 29 15.04 7.03 -15.98
C LEU A 29 15.63 8.28 -16.62
N LEU A 30 14.74 9.15 -17.14
CA LEU A 30 15.12 10.45 -17.71
C LEU A 30 14.84 11.55 -16.69
N THR A 31 15.86 12.05 -16.02
CA THR A 31 15.74 13.13 -15.04
C THR A 31 16.02 14.48 -15.69
N LEU A 32 15.10 15.44 -15.53
CA LEU A 32 15.23 16.79 -16.07
C LEU A 32 15.43 17.81 -14.96
N TYR A 33 16.36 18.74 -15.17
CA TYR A 33 16.66 19.83 -14.25
C TYR A 33 16.41 21.19 -14.92
N PRO A 34 15.84 22.16 -14.19
CA PRO A 34 15.67 23.52 -14.68
C PRO A 34 17.02 24.26 -14.72
N PRO A 35 17.15 25.32 -15.55
CA PRO A 35 16.10 25.95 -16.35
C PRO A 35 15.86 25.26 -17.70
N PHE A 36 14.59 25.17 -18.13
CA PHE A 36 14.26 24.69 -19.47
C PHE A 36 14.56 25.78 -20.51
N SER A 37 15.62 25.57 -21.30
CA SER A 37 15.96 26.43 -22.44
C SER A 37 15.75 25.69 -23.76
N PRO A 38 15.67 26.39 -24.91
CA PRO A 38 15.64 25.75 -26.23
C PRO A 38 16.83 24.82 -26.49
N ASP A 39 17.94 25.00 -25.78
CA ASP A 39 19.16 24.21 -25.96
C ASP A 39 18.98 22.76 -25.48
N ILE A 40 18.12 22.55 -24.48
CA ILE A 40 17.80 21.21 -23.94
C ILE A 40 17.10 20.30 -24.97
N TYR A 41 16.50 20.88 -26.02
CA TYR A 41 15.72 20.13 -27.01
C TYR A 41 16.58 19.12 -27.79
N GLN A 42 17.81 19.49 -28.15
CA GLN A 42 18.72 18.60 -28.88
C GLN A 42 19.24 17.47 -27.99
N GLU A 43 19.46 17.78 -26.72
CA GLU A 43 19.95 16.84 -25.71
C GLU A 43 18.88 15.80 -25.39
N VAL A 44 17.64 16.25 -25.20
CA VAL A 44 16.46 15.40 -25.07
C VAL A 44 16.30 14.47 -26.26
N LYS A 45 16.43 14.99 -27.50
CA LYS A 45 16.39 14.14 -28.70
C LYS A 45 17.49 13.09 -28.71
N CYS A 46 18.69 13.43 -28.24
CA CYS A 46 19.79 12.49 -28.14
C CYS A 46 19.50 11.40 -27.10
N ALA A 47 19.04 11.79 -25.90
CA ALA A 47 18.66 10.86 -24.83
C ALA A 47 17.51 9.92 -25.26
N CYS A 48 16.49 10.46 -25.94
CA CYS A 48 15.38 9.69 -26.47
C CYS A 48 15.81 8.64 -27.52
N LYS A 49 16.85 8.92 -28.32
CA LYS A 49 17.42 7.93 -29.25
C LYS A 49 18.09 6.77 -28.53
N HIS A 50 18.76 7.03 -27.40
CA HIS A 50 19.35 5.97 -26.57
C HIS A 50 18.27 5.13 -25.88
N ALA A 51 17.19 5.76 -25.44
CA ALA A 51 16.04 5.07 -24.85
C ALA A 51 15.13 4.37 -25.89
N SER A 52 15.34 4.59 -27.20
CA SER A 52 14.50 4.02 -28.26
C SER A 52 14.82 2.54 -28.52
N GLY A 53 14.24 1.70 -27.67
CA GLY A 53 14.37 0.24 -27.67
C GLY A 53 13.71 -0.43 -26.47
N CYS A 54 13.29 0.36 -25.47
CA CYS A 54 12.79 -0.15 -24.20
C CYS A 54 11.27 -0.16 -24.08
N LYS A 55 10.77 -0.98 -23.14
CA LYS A 55 9.33 -1.09 -22.89
C LYS A 55 8.78 0.09 -22.07
N ARG A 56 9.62 0.74 -21.27
CA ARG A 56 9.19 1.79 -20.34
C ARG A 56 10.24 2.88 -20.16
N VAL A 57 9.79 4.12 -20.16
CA VAL A 57 10.59 5.31 -19.81
C VAL A 57 9.86 6.10 -18.73
N VAL A 58 10.57 6.47 -17.68
CA VAL A 58 10.06 7.31 -16.57
C VAL A 58 10.77 8.66 -16.63
N ILE A 59 9.99 9.73 -16.80
CA ILE A 59 10.47 11.11 -16.75
C ILE A 59 10.42 11.57 -15.31
N ASN A 60 11.57 11.79 -14.69
CA ASN A 60 11.69 12.28 -13.33
C ASN A 60 11.79 13.81 -13.31
N LEU A 61 10.80 14.43 -12.69
CA LEU A 61 10.69 15.88 -12.52
C LEU A 61 10.87 16.32 -11.06
N SER A 62 11.39 15.47 -10.17
CA SER A 62 11.63 15.81 -8.76
C SER A 62 12.52 17.06 -8.56
N GLY A 63 13.39 17.38 -9.51
CA GLY A 63 14.18 18.62 -9.52
C GLY A 63 13.42 19.87 -9.94
N THR A 64 12.16 19.77 -10.38
CA THR A 64 11.38 20.84 -11.02
C THR A 64 10.16 21.22 -10.17
N ARG A 65 10.05 22.50 -9.76
CA ARG A 65 8.88 23.03 -9.03
C ARG A 65 7.86 23.73 -9.91
N TYR A 66 8.30 24.26 -11.04
CA TYR A 66 7.45 24.99 -11.98
C TYR A 66 7.76 24.57 -13.40
N LEU A 67 6.71 24.39 -14.18
CA LEU A 67 6.81 24.04 -15.58
C LEU A 67 6.15 25.15 -16.39
N ASP A 68 6.98 25.95 -17.05
CA ASP A 68 6.54 27.00 -17.96
C ASP A 68 6.17 26.41 -19.33
N SER A 69 5.76 27.25 -20.28
CA SER A 69 5.46 26.81 -21.64
C SER A 69 6.62 26.06 -22.32
N THR A 70 7.86 26.41 -21.95
CA THR A 70 9.07 25.79 -22.49
C THR A 70 9.25 24.38 -21.94
N GLY A 71 9.13 24.21 -20.62
CA GLY A 71 9.19 22.91 -19.96
C GLY A 71 8.05 21.98 -20.40
N MET A 72 6.84 22.51 -20.60
CA MET A 72 5.74 21.71 -21.19
C MET A 72 6.09 21.26 -22.62
N GLY A 73 6.71 22.15 -23.41
CA GLY A 73 7.19 21.83 -24.76
C GLY A 73 8.25 20.73 -24.77
N VAL A 74 9.14 20.72 -23.78
CA VAL A 74 10.14 19.65 -23.59
C VAL A 74 9.47 18.31 -23.29
N LEU A 75 8.46 18.26 -22.42
CA LEU A 75 7.73 17.03 -22.15
C LEU A 75 6.99 16.50 -23.39
N LEU A 76 6.31 17.38 -24.13
CA LEU A 76 5.64 17.01 -25.37
C LEU A 76 6.61 16.54 -26.45
N LEU A 77 7.82 17.12 -26.50
CA LEU A 77 8.88 16.65 -27.37
C LEU A 77 9.29 15.22 -27.00
N ILE A 78 9.51 14.94 -25.71
CA ILE A 78 9.83 13.58 -25.23
C ILE A 78 8.74 12.60 -25.66
N ARG A 79 7.47 12.96 -25.42
CA ARG A 79 6.33 12.15 -25.87
C ARG A 79 6.38 11.89 -27.37
N THR A 80 6.66 12.91 -28.17
CA THR A 80 6.66 12.82 -29.64
C THR A 80 7.80 11.94 -30.16
N GLU A 81 9.01 12.06 -29.61
CA GLU A 81 10.19 11.29 -30.04
C GLU A 81 10.09 9.80 -29.68
N LEU A 82 9.43 9.50 -28.55
CA LEU A 82 9.23 8.15 -28.02
C LEU A 82 7.90 7.51 -28.46
N SER A 83 6.98 8.30 -29.01
CA SER A 83 5.68 7.83 -29.51
C SER A 83 5.87 6.75 -30.59
N GLY A 84 5.17 5.63 -30.43
CA GLY A 84 5.24 4.49 -31.34
C GLY A 84 6.50 3.62 -31.22
N LYS A 85 7.48 4.01 -30.39
CA LYS A 85 8.73 3.25 -30.14
C LYS A 85 8.77 2.57 -28.78
N ILE A 86 8.01 3.06 -27.80
CA ILE A 86 7.99 2.58 -26.41
C ILE A 86 6.54 2.32 -25.97
N SER A 87 6.32 1.29 -25.15
CA SER A 87 5.00 0.88 -24.70
C SER A 87 4.42 1.72 -23.55
N LYS A 88 5.26 2.35 -22.72
CA LYS A 88 4.79 3.19 -21.60
C LYS A 88 5.73 4.37 -21.33
N ILE A 89 5.18 5.58 -21.29
CA ILE A 89 5.87 6.80 -20.86
C ILE A 89 5.17 7.31 -19.61
N SER A 90 5.91 7.37 -18.52
CA SER A 90 5.41 7.82 -17.22
C SER A 90 6.12 9.09 -16.77
N VAL A 91 5.47 9.91 -15.96
CA VAL A 91 6.07 11.07 -15.30
C VAL A 91 6.00 10.85 -13.80
N ALA A 92 7.10 11.09 -13.10
CA ALA A 92 7.22 10.89 -11.67
C ALA A 92 7.94 12.08 -11.00
N GLY A 93 7.81 12.20 -9.67
CA GLY A 93 8.43 13.29 -8.91
C GLY A 93 7.77 14.65 -9.12
N LEU A 94 6.47 14.70 -9.42
CA LEU A 94 5.72 15.95 -9.56
C LEU A 94 5.43 16.54 -8.16
N SER A 95 5.78 17.82 -7.96
CA SER A 95 5.30 18.59 -6.80
C SER A 95 3.77 18.70 -6.79
N CYS A 96 3.17 18.97 -5.62
CA CYS A 96 1.70 19.09 -5.49
C CYS A 96 1.10 20.15 -6.45
N ASP A 97 1.80 21.27 -6.65
CA ASP A 97 1.37 22.31 -7.59
C ASP A 97 1.45 21.86 -9.05
N MET A 98 2.49 21.09 -9.42
CA MET A 98 2.58 20.50 -10.75
C MET A 98 1.56 19.38 -10.97
N GLN A 99 1.24 18.58 -9.94
CA GLN A 99 0.16 17.60 -10.03
C GLN A 99 -1.18 18.29 -10.31
N ARG A 100 -1.48 19.40 -9.61
CA ARG A 100 -2.67 20.22 -9.88
C ARG A 100 -2.65 20.83 -11.28
N LEU A 101 -1.52 21.37 -11.73
CA LEU A 101 -1.36 21.88 -13.09
C LEU A 101 -1.64 20.79 -14.12
N PHE A 102 -1.09 19.59 -13.96
CA PHE A 102 -1.27 18.46 -14.90
C PHE A 102 -2.72 17.97 -14.95
N LEU A 103 -3.43 17.98 -13.81
CA LEU A 103 -4.85 17.64 -13.73
C LEU A 103 -5.73 18.67 -14.45
N VAL A 104 -5.49 19.97 -14.24
CA VAL A 104 -6.29 21.06 -14.82
C VAL A 104 -6.01 21.24 -16.32
N SER A 105 -4.79 20.93 -16.77
CA SER A 105 -4.34 21.13 -18.16
C SER A 105 -4.56 19.91 -19.07
N HIS A 106 -5.26 18.87 -18.61
CA HIS A 106 -5.49 17.61 -19.34
C HIS A 106 -4.22 16.85 -19.74
N PHE A 107 -3.06 17.16 -19.14
CA PHE A 107 -1.80 16.46 -19.42
C PHE A 107 -1.76 15.03 -18.88
N SER A 108 -2.71 14.65 -18.01
CA SER A 108 -2.99 13.26 -17.62
C SER A 108 -3.42 12.37 -18.81
N GLU A 109 -3.88 12.94 -19.93
CA GLU A 109 -4.12 12.20 -21.18
C GLU A 109 -2.82 11.93 -21.95
N PHE A 110 -1.74 12.62 -21.58
CA PHE A 110 -0.46 12.58 -22.27
C PHE A 110 0.55 11.64 -21.61
N PHE A 111 0.48 11.52 -20.28
CA PHE A 111 1.44 10.75 -19.48
C PHE A 111 0.75 9.97 -18.36
N THR A 112 1.28 8.78 -18.04
CA THR A 112 0.90 8.08 -16.80
C THR A 112 1.66 8.72 -15.64
N ILE A 113 0.97 9.26 -14.64
CA ILE A 113 1.64 9.79 -13.44
C ILE A 113 1.94 8.62 -12.50
N GLU A 114 3.20 8.48 -12.11
CA GLU A 114 3.66 7.46 -11.16
C GLU A 114 4.22 8.13 -9.91
N SER A 115 3.80 7.66 -8.75
CA SER A 115 4.42 8.03 -7.47
C SER A 115 5.81 7.37 -7.43
N MET A 116 6.88 8.15 -7.26
CA MET A 116 8.17 7.55 -6.91
C MET A 116 8.15 7.15 -5.44
N PRO A 117 8.50 5.89 -5.09
CA PRO A 117 8.89 5.59 -3.74
C PRO A 117 10.29 6.19 -3.52
N ILE A 118 10.36 7.39 -2.98
CA ILE A 118 11.62 7.88 -2.41
C ILE A 118 11.73 7.20 -1.04
N GLU A 119 12.67 6.25 -0.91
CA GLU A 119 13.04 5.73 0.41
C GLU A 119 13.54 6.89 1.27
N VAL A 120 12.76 7.22 2.29
CA VAL A 120 13.08 8.26 3.25
C VAL A 120 14.28 7.79 4.06
N ASN A 121 15.46 8.29 3.72
CA ASN A 121 16.61 8.20 4.61
C ASN A 121 16.67 9.48 5.44
N SER A 122 16.31 9.39 6.71
CA SER A 122 16.29 10.52 7.66
C SER A 122 17.61 11.31 7.71
N GLY A 123 18.73 10.67 7.33
CA GLY A 123 20.04 11.33 7.21
C GLY A 123 20.15 12.41 6.13
N GLN A 124 19.38 12.33 5.02
CA GLN A 124 19.53 13.31 3.93
C GLN A 124 19.07 14.72 4.32
N PHE A 125 18.09 14.85 5.21
CA PHE A 125 17.60 16.16 5.67
C PHE A 125 18.62 16.85 6.59
N GLU A 126 19.27 16.09 7.47
CA GLU A 126 20.33 16.57 8.36
C GLU A 126 21.57 16.96 7.55
N GLU A 127 21.99 16.13 6.59
CA GLU A 127 23.12 16.42 5.70
C GLU A 127 22.92 17.70 4.87
N LEU A 128 21.73 17.88 4.30
CA LEU A 128 21.41 19.08 3.51
C LEU A 128 21.36 20.35 4.40
N SER A 129 20.85 20.23 5.62
CA SER A 129 20.78 21.34 6.58
C SER A 129 22.17 21.74 7.07
N GLU A 130 23.03 20.76 7.39
CA GLU A 130 24.43 21.00 7.77
C GLU A 130 25.22 21.63 6.62
N LYS A 131 25.00 21.18 5.38
CA LYS A 131 25.66 21.74 4.19
C LYS A 131 25.26 23.20 3.96
N ILE A 132 24.00 23.58 4.18
CA ILE A 132 23.56 24.98 4.12
C ILE A 132 24.24 25.81 5.20
N LEU A 133 24.26 25.34 6.46
CA LEU A 133 24.91 26.05 7.55
C LEU A 133 26.40 26.25 7.29
N TYR A 134 27.09 25.22 6.78
CA TYR A 134 28.51 25.27 6.44
C TYR A 134 28.80 26.32 5.34
N LEU A 135 28.00 26.33 4.27
CA LEU A 135 28.16 27.29 3.18
C LEU A 135 27.85 28.73 3.61
N LEU A 136 26.85 28.93 4.49
CA LEU A 136 26.54 30.24 5.07
C LEU A 136 27.63 30.73 6.05
N ALA A 137 28.26 29.83 6.81
CA ALA A 137 29.30 30.16 7.78
C ALA A 137 30.64 30.53 7.12
N ASN A 138 30.96 29.93 5.98
CA ASN A 138 32.21 30.17 5.23
C ASN A 138 32.07 31.19 4.11
N TYR A 139 30.95 31.93 4.07
CA TYR A 139 30.64 32.95 3.08
C TYR A 139 31.61 34.14 3.26
N SER A 140 32.79 34.07 2.64
CA SER A 140 33.86 35.06 2.78
C SER A 140 34.69 35.16 1.50
N ASN A 141 34.34 36.14 0.67
CA ASN A 141 35.19 36.76 -0.36
C ASN A 141 35.68 35.86 -1.52
N GLY A 142 34.78 35.36 -2.35
CA GLY A 142 35.06 34.79 -3.68
C GLY A 142 33.76 34.51 -4.45
N ASP A 143 33.75 34.76 -5.76
CA ASP A 143 32.64 34.62 -6.73
C ASP A 143 31.19 34.45 -6.18
N THR A 144 30.70 35.50 -5.52
CA THR A 144 29.44 35.58 -4.73
C THR A 144 28.16 35.05 -5.40
N LYS A 145 28.14 34.89 -6.73
CA LYS A 145 26.93 34.52 -7.45
C LYS A 145 26.68 33.01 -7.45
N ALA A 146 27.73 32.20 -7.60
CA ALA A 146 27.62 30.74 -7.66
C ALA A 146 27.30 30.14 -6.28
N GLU A 147 27.97 30.63 -5.22
CA GLU A 147 27.73 30.18 -3.83
C GLU A 147 26.33 30.57 -3.33
N MET A 148 25.84 31.77 -3.69
CA MET A 148 24.45 32.16 -3.38
C MET A 148 23.44 31.28 -4.12
N GLN A 149 23.73 30.93 -5.38
CA GLN A 149 22.89 30.02 -6.17
C GLN A 149 22.87 28.61 -5.56
N GLU A 150 23.98 28.12 -5.03
CA GLU A 150 24.04 26.81 -4.37
C GLU A 150 23.25 26.79 -3.06
N VAL A 151 23.39 27.82 -2.22
CA VAL A 151 22.60 27.95 -0.98
C VAL A 151 21.10 28.03 -1.28
N LEU A 152 20.70 28.83 -2.27
CA LEU A 152 19.30 28.91 -2.71
C LEU A 152 18.79 27.56 -3.25
N ARG A 153 19.62 26.81 -3.97
CA ARG A 153 19.30 25.45 -4.45
C ARG A 153 19.10 24.47 -3.29
N LEU A 154 19.93 24.53 -2.24
CA LEU A 154 19.81 23.64 -1.09
C LEU A 154 18.60 23.97 -0.21
N ILE A 155 18.31 25.26 0.03
CA ILE A 155 17.08 25.70 0.72
C ILE A 155 15.84 25.22 -0.04
N TYR A 156 15.89 25.33 -1.36
CA TYR A 156 14.87 24.79 -2.23
C TYR A 156 14.75 23.27 -2.07
N LEU A 157 15.86 22.53 -2.09
CA LEU A 157 15.81 21.09 -1.95
C LEU A 157 15.18 20.67 -0.61
N LEU A 158 15.57 21.30 0.50
CA LEU A 158 14.98 21.05 1.83
C LEU A 158 13.47 21.29 1.88
N GLN A 159 12.99 22.38 1.29
CA GLN A 159 11.56 22.69 1.22
C GLN A 159 10.77 21.66 0.39
N VAL A 160 11.36 21.11 -0.68
CA VAL A 160 10.73 20.03 -1.45
C VAL A 160 10.62 18.78 -0.58
N TYR A 161 11.71 18.40 0.11
CA TYR A 161 11.69 17.27 1.04
C TYR A 161 10.65 17.44 2.15
N GLN A 162 10.54 18.64 2.72
CA GLN A 162 9.55 18.91 3.76
C GLN A 162 8.11 18.73 3.25
N MET A 163 7.80 19.29 2.07
CA MET A 163 6.46 19.16 1.48
C MET A 163 6.12 17.71 1.11
N GLU A 164 7.10 16.95 0.61
CA GLU A 164 6.95 15.52 0.33
C GLU A 164 6.67 14.72 1.61
N LEU A 165 7.42 14.98 2.68
CA LEU A 165 7.20 14.35 3.98
C LEU A 165 5.82 14.66 4.54
N GLU A 166 5.37 15.91 4.42
CA GLU A 166 4.03 16.32 4.82
C GLU A 166 2.95 15.59 4.01
N MET A 167 3.17 15.41 2.71
CA MET A 167 2.26 14.68 1.82
C MET A 167 2.19 13.18 2.18
N GLN A 168 3.33 12.53 2.39
CA GLN A 168 3.40 11.12 2.79
C GLN A 168 2.76 10.90 4.16
N ASN A 169 2.95 11.82 5.10
CA ASN A 169 2.31 11.75 6.42
C ASN A 169 0.78 11.87 6.29
N GLU A 170 0.28 12.78 5.46
CA GLU A 170 -1.15 12.91 5.22
C GLU A 170 -1.74 11.68 4.50
N GLU A 171 -1.05 11.13 3.50
CA GLU A 171 -1.46 9.88 2.83
C GLU A 171 -1.48 8.70 3.82
N LEU A 172 -0.45 8.59 4.67
CA LEU A 172 -0.39 7.58 5.72
C LEU A 172 -1.57 7.74 6.70
N ARG A 173 -1.86 8.97 7.12
CA ARG A 173 -2.97 9.28 8.02
C ARG A 173 -4.32 8.91 7.39
N GLN A 174 -4.54 9.27 6.13
CA GLN A 174 -5.75 8.91 5.39
C GLN A 174 -5.90 7.39 5.26
N THR A 175 -4.81 6.70 4.91
CA THR A 175 -4.79 5.24 4.83
C THR A 175 -5.11 4.59 6.17
N GLN A 176 -4.55 5.11 7.28
CA GLN A 176 -4.85 4.62 8.63
C GLN A 176 -6.34 4.81 8.99
N VAL A 177 -6.91 5.98 8.69
CA VAL A 177 -8.34 6.24 8.94
C VAL A 177 -9.22 5.31 8.12
N ALA A 178 -8.93 5.14 6.82
CA ALA A 178 -9.67 4.23 5.96
C ALA A 178 -9.57 2.77 6.43
N LEU A 179 -8.38 2.34 6.89
CA LEU A 179 -8.17 1.01 7.45
C LEU A 179 -8.98 0.82 8.74
N GLN A 180 -8.95 1.80 9.65
CA GLN A 180 -9.74 1.74 10.90
C GLN A 180 -11.24 1.67 10.59
N GLN A 181 -11.71 2.44 9.62
CA GLN A 181 -13.12 2.40 9.21
C GLN A 181 -13.50 1.04 8.63
N SER A 182 -12.68 0.49 7.73
CA SER A 182 -12.89 -0.85 7.16
C SER A 182 -12.87 -1.94 8.23
N GLN A 183 -11.94 -1.88 9.18
CA GLN A 183 -11.89 -2.80 10.32
C GLN A 183 -13.16 -2.70 11.19
N LYS A 184 -13.65 -1.48 11.42
CA LYS A 184 -14.90 -1.26 12.16
C LYS A 184 -16.10 -1.83 11.40
N ASP A 185 -16.23 -1.55 10.11
CA ASP A 185 -17.34 -2.05 9.30
C ASP A 185 -17.36 -3.59 9.27
N LEU A 186 -16.19 -4.22 9.17
CA LEU A 186 -16.06 -5.68 9.26
C LEU A 186 -16.40 -6.21 10.65
N GLN A 187 -15.99 -5.52 11.71
CA GLN A 187 -16.32 -5.90 13.08
C GLN A 187 -17.83 -5.78 13.33
N ASP A 188 -18.46 -4.70 12.87
CA ASP A 188 -19.91 -4.48 13.00
C ASP A 188 -20.69 -5.56 12.21
N ALA A 189 -20.26 -5.88 10.98
CA ALA A 189 -20.85 -6.97 10.19
C ALA A 189 -20.70 -8.35 10.87
N TYR A 190 -19.57 -8.61 11.53
CA TYR A 190 -19.35 -9.83 12.30
C TYR A 190 -20.22 -9.90 13.56
N GLU A 191 -20.28 -8.81 14.33
CA GLU A 191 -21.04 -8.73 15.58
C GLU A 191 -22.55 -8.80 15.33
N MET A 192 -23.04 -8.17 14.27
CA MET A 192 -24.48 -8.08 13.94
C MET A 192 -24.94 -9.13 12.93
N SER A 193 -24.13 -10.15 12.64
CA SER A 193 -24.50 -11.22 11.70
C SER A 193 -25.72 -12.03 12.19
N ASP A 194 -26.58 -12.47 11.26
CA ASP A 194 -27.70 -13.37 11.58
C ASP A 194 -27.27 -14.76 12.09
N PHE A 195 -25.97 -15.07 11.99
CA PHE A 195 -25.40 -16.33 12.44
C PHE A 195 -24.51 -16.16 13.66
N GLY A 196 -24.50 -17.17 14.52
CA GLY A 196 -23.54 -17.25 15.62
C GLY A 196 -22.17 -17.65 15.07
N PHE A 197 -21.11 -17.01 15.56
CA PHE A 197 -19.74 -17.42 15.26
C PHE A 197 -19.00 -17.77 16.55
N LEU A 198 -18.20 -18.83 16.48
CA LEU A 198 -17.30 -19.26 17.54
C LEU A 198 -15.92 -19.53 16.95
N THR A 199 -14.88 -19.12 17.67
CA THR A 199 -13.51 -19.57 17.42
C THR A 199 -13.03 -20.31 18.64
N LEU A 200 -12.57 -21.54 18.43
CA LEU A 200 -12.06 -22.41 19.48
C LEU A 200 -10.54 -22.56 19.38
N ASP A 201 -9.86 -22.67 20.50
CA ASP A 201 -8.46 -23.11 20.56
C ASP A 201 -8.33 -24.65 20.44
N THR A 202 -7.09 -25.15 20.58
CA THR A 202 -6.81 -26.60 20.56
C THR A 202 -7.42 -27.38 21.73
N SER A 203 -7.81 -26.71 22.80
CA SER A 203 -8.41 -27.25 24.02
C SER A 203 -9.95 -27.14 24.03
N ASN A 204 -10.55 -26.68 22.92
CA ASN A 204 -11.99 -26.39 22.78
C ASN A 204 -12.48 -25.21 23.63
N THR A 205 -11.56 -24.35 24.05
CA THR A 205 -11.87 -23.10 24.74
C THR A 205 -12.34 -22.07 23.73
N ILE A 206 -13.43 -21.37 24.03
CA ILE A 206 -13.95 -20.30 23.19
C ILE A 206 -13.05 -19.08 23.35
N ILE A 207 -12.34 -18.69 22.29
CA ILE A 207 -11.44 -17.53 22.29
C ILE A 207 -12.03 -16.32 21.57
N LYS A 208 -13.07 -16.52 20.76
CA LYS A 208 -13.80 -15.44 20.09
C LYS A 208 -15.23 -15.87 19.81
N THR A 209 -16.17 -14.95 19.96
CA THR A 209 -17.57 -15.12 19.58
C THR A 209 -18.19 -13.79 19.17
N ASN A 210 -19.36 -13.80 18.54
CA ASN A 210 -20.11 -12.58 18.19
C ASN A 210 -21.36 -12.39 19.06
N LEU A 211 -21.98 -11.20 19.02
CA LEU A 211 -23.18 -10.90 19.80
C LEU A 211 -24.33 -11.87 19.52
N THR A 212 -24.53 -12.32 18.29
CA THR A 212 -25.60 -13.27 17.95
C THR A 212 -25.48 -14.59 18.70
N MET A 213 -24.25 -15.08 18.92
CA MET A 213 -24.03 -16.27 19.74
C MET A 213 -24.38 -16.04 21.21
N THR A 214 -23.99 -14.90 21.77
CA THR A 214 -24.32 -14.52 23.16
C THR A 214 -25.84 -14.43 23.37
N ALA A 215 -26.54 -13.82 22.41
CA ALA A 215 -28.00 -13.73 22.39
C ALA A 215 -28.67 -15.11 22.23
N MET A 216 -28.10 -16.00 21.40
CA MET A 216 -28.63 -17.35 21.18
C MET A 216 -28.59 -18.21 22.45
N LEU A 217 -27.50 -18.11 23.21
CA LEU A 217 -27.32 -18.85 24.48
C LEU A 217 -27.91 -18.12 25.69
N ASN A 218 -28.26 -16.84 25.56
CA ASN A 218 -28.66 -15.97 26.65
C ASN A 218 -27.57 -15.87 27.75
N ILE A 219 -26.30 -15.81 27.34
CA ILE A 219 -25.12 -15.78 28.21
C ILE A 219 -24.28 -14.57 27.83
N ASN A 220 -23.71 -13.87 28.80
CA ASN A 220 -22.82 -12.75 28.53
C ASN A 220 -21.54 -13.22 27.81
N ARG A 221 -20.93 -12.33 27.02
CA ARG A 221 -19.69 -12.64 26.31
C ARG A 221 -18.58 -13.09 27.26
N ASP A 222 -18.44 -12.43 28.39
CA ASP A 222 -17.38 -12.70 29.37
C ASP A 222 -17.53 -14.08 30.04
N ASP A 223 -18.75 -14.59 30.11
CA ASP A 223 -19.06 -15.92 30.64
C ASP A 223 -18.93 -17.02 29.56
N LEU A 224 -18.81 -16.64 28.28
CA LEU A 224 -18.57 -17.55 27.17
C LEU A 224 -17.10 -17.65 26.79
N ILE A 225 -16.40 -16.51 26.78
CA ILE A 225 -14.96 -16.48 26.49
C ILE A 225 -14.21 -17.23 27.59
N ASP A 226 -13.11 -17.90 27.20
CA ASP A 226 -12.24 -18.70 28.06
C ASP A 226 -12.91 -19.94 28.71
N HIS A 227 -14.15 -20.23 28.35
CA HIS A 227 -14.88 -21.44 28.75
C HIS A 227 -14.88 -22.49 27.65
N ARG A 228 -15.06 -23.77 28.01
CA ARG A 228 -15.09 -24.86 27.03
C ARG A 228 -16.45 -24.92 26.37
N ILE A 229 -16.47 -25.07 25.05
CA ILE A 229 -17.73 -25.21 24.30
C ILE A 229 -18.57 -26.42 24.77
N THR A 230 -17.93 -27.47 25.29
CA THR A 230 -18.59 -28.68 25.81
C THR A 230 -19.53 -28.39 26.98
N ASP A 231 -19.29 -27.33 27.74
CA ASP A 231 -20.10 -26.95 28.89
C ASP A 231 -21.45 -26.35 28.44
N PHE A 232 -21.51 -25.85 27.20
CA PHE A 232 -22.70 -25.30 26.58
C PHE A 232 -23.36 -26.27 25.59
N ILE A 233 -22.90 -27.52 25.50
CA ILE A 233 -23.51 -28.57 24.66
C ILE A 233 -24.28 -29.53 25.56
N SER A 234 -25.48 -29.91 25.13
CA SER A 234 -26.30 -30.90 25.84
C SER A 234 -25.53 -32.21 26.04
N PRO A 235 -25.54 -32.83 27.24
CA PRO A 235 -24.81 -34.09 27.51
C PRO A 235 -24.95 -35.20 26.46
N PRO A 236 -26.15 -35.52 25.90
CA PRO A 236 -26.29 -36.53 24.85
C PRO A 236 -25.61 -36.17 23.52
N ASP A 237 -25.35 -34.89 23.26
CA ASP A 237 -24.80 -34.42 21.99
C ASP A 237 -23.27 -34.15 22.05
N GLN A 238 -22.63 -34.39 23.20
CA GLN A 238 -21.18 -34.17 23.35
C GLN A 238 -20.35 -35.11 22.45
N ASP A 239 -20.78 -36.36 22.28
CA ASP A 239 -20.13 -37.31 21.36
C ASP A 239 -20.26 -36.86 19.90
N THR A 240 -21.42 -36.32 19.52
CA THR A 240 -21.66 -35.75 18.19
C THR A 240 -20.66 -34.63 17.88
N PHE A 241 -20.45 -33.71 18.84
CA PHE A 241 -19.46 -32.66 18.70
C PHE A 241 -18.02 -33.19 18.62
N TYR A 242 -17.69 -34.21 19.43
CA TYR A 242 -16.37 -34.84 19.40
C TYR A 242 -16.05 -35.44 18.02
N PHE A 243 -16.98 -36.18 17.43
CA PHE A 243 -16.80 -36.75 16.07
C PHE A 243 -16.74 -35.67 15.00
N PHE A 244 -17.62 -34.66 15.07
CA PHE A 244 -17.59 -33.50 14.19
C PHE A 244 -16.21 -32.82 14.20
N ARG A 245 -15.66 -32.55 15.37
CA ARG A 245 -14.33 -31.95 15.51
C ARG A 245 -13.23 -32.83 14.93
N LEU A 246 -13.28 -34.14 15.20
CA LEU A 246 -12.29 -35.07 14.64
C LEU A 246 -12.32 -35.09 13.11
N GLN A 247 -13.51 -35.00 12.50
CA GLN A 247 -13.67 -34.92 11.06
C GLN A 247 -13.16 -33.57 10.52
N ALA A 248 -13.55 -32.45 11.15
CA ALA A 248 -13.11 -31.11 10.80
C ALA A 248 -11.58 -30.93 10.82
N LEU A 249 -10.88 -31.62 11.71
CA LEU A 249 -9.41 -31.58 11.80
C LEU A 249 -8.71 -32.46 10.75
N LYS A 250 -9.42 -33.39 10.12
CA LYS A 250 -8.89 -34.35 9.14
C LYS A 250 -9.29 -34.00 7.70
N SER A 251 -10.46 -33.41 7.54
CA SER A 251 -11.08 -33.09 6.26
C SER A 251 -10.67 -31.71 5.77
N GLN A 252 -10.63 -31.53 4.45
CA GLN A 252 -10.48 -30.24 3.78
C GLN A 252 -11.82 -29.71 3.24
N VAL A 253 -12.91 -30.43 3.53
CA VAL A 253 -14.26 -30.09 3.09
C VAL A 253 -15.01 -29.44 4.25
N LEU A 254 -16.04 -28.66 3.91
CA LEU A 254 -16.97 -28.13 4.89
C LEU A 254 -17.66 -29.26 5.64
N GLU A 255 -17.37 -29.38 6.94
CA GLU A 255 -18.00 -30.36 7.82
C GLU A 255 -19.18 -29.72 8.53
N SER A 256 -20.20 -30.51 8.82
CA SER A 256 -21.38 -30.03 9.55
C SER A 256 -21.97 -31.07 10.46
N CYS A 257 -22.56 -30.63 11.58
CA CYS A 257 -23.33 -31.48 12.47
C CYS A 257 -24.53 -30.72 13.06
N GLU A 258 -25.51 -31.45 13.56
CA GLU A 258 -26.64 -30.90 14.31
C GLU A 258 -26.56 -31.33 15.76
N LEU A 259 -26.76 -30.40 16.68
CA LEU A 259 -26.77 -30.66 18.11
C LEU A 259 -27.60 -29.63 18.87
N ASN A 260 -27.83 -29.88 20.16
CA ASN A 260 -28.50 -28.94 21.04
C ASN A 260 -27.50 -28.23 21.94
N LEU A 261 -27.56 -26.90 21.94
CA LEU A 261 -26.84 -26.08 22.90
C LEU A 261 -27.71 -25.78 24.12
N LEU A 262 -27.06 -25.64 25.28
CA LEU A 262 -27.63 -25.28 26.57
C LEU A 262 -27.62 -23.76 26.74
N LYS A 263 -28.76 -23.19 27.11
CA LYS A 263 -28.88 -21.77 27.47
C LYS A 263 -28.70 -21.57 28.97
N SER A 264 -28.48 -20.32 29.40
CA SER A 264 -28.38 -19.95 30.82
C SER A 264 -29.64 -20.26 31.64
N ASP A 265 -30.82 -20.25 31.01
CA ASP A 265 -32.10 -20.56 31.65
C ASP A 265 -32.38 -22.07 31.77
N GLY A 266 -31.44 -22.92 31.33
CA GLY A 266 -31.56 -24.38 31.31
C GLY A 266 -32.36 -24.93 30.12
N SER A 267 -32.89 -24.09 29.24
CA SER A 267 -33.51 -24.52 28.00
C SER A 267 -32.47 -24.88 26.93
N HIS A 268 -32.93 -25.51 25.84
CA HIS A 268 -32.07 -25.93 24.75
C HIS A 268 -32.39 -25.20 23.45
N VAL A 269 -31.39 -25.00 22.60
CA VAL A 269 -31.55 -24.53 21.21
C VAL A 269 -30.91 -25.51 20.25
N ALA A 270 -31.71 -26.02 19.30
CA ALA A 270 -31.21 -26.87 18.23
C ALA A 270 -30.48 -26.03 17.19
N VAL A 271 -29.22 -26.37 16.92
CA VAL A 271 -28.36 -25.66 15.99
C VAL A 271 -27.71 -26.61 14.99
N ARG A 272 -27.33 -26.07 13.84
CA ARG A 272 -26.41 -26.70 12.90
C ARG A 272 -25.07 -25.98 12.99
N LEU A 273 -24.03 -26.74 13.32
CA LEU A 273 -22.65 -26.29 13.28
C LEU A 273 -22.07 -26.55 11.91
N GLN A 274 -21.27 -25.61 11.41
CA GLN A 274 -20.47 -25.78 10.20
C GLN A 274 -19.07 -25.25 10.45
N CYS A 275 -18.06 -25.96 9.96
CA CYS A 275 -16.71 -25.40 9.88
C CYS A 275 -16.02 -25.82 8.60
N GLU A 276 -15.14 -24.95 8.12
CA GLU A 276 -14.18 -25.31 7.09
C GLU A 276 -12.94 -25.93 7.77
N GLY A 277 -12.47 -27.05 7.23
CA GLY A 277 -11.32 -27.76 7.78
C GLY A 277 -10.03 -26.93 7.74
N LEU A 278 -9.25 -26.95 8.82
CA LEU A 278 -8.02 -26.16 8.93
C LEU A 278 -6.88 -26.82 8.15
N ASN A 279 -6.49 -26.23 7.02
CA ASN A 279 -5.22 -26.56 6.37
C ASN A 279 -4.07 -26.32 7.35
N GLY A 280 -3.31 -27.37 7.65
CA GLY A 280 -2.03 -27.23 8.33
C GLY A 280 -1.01 -26.63 7.38
N VAL A 281 -0.89 -25.30 7.34
CA VAL A 281 0.35 -24.62 6.91
C VAL A 281 0.62 -23.39 7.77
N ASN A 282 1.62 -23.57 8.65
CA ASN A 282 2.69 -22.66 9.05
C ASN A 282 2.38 -21.15 9.20
N ASN A 283 2.21 -20.69 10.44
CA ASN A 283 3.10 -19.67 11.01
C ASN A 283 2.91 -19.54 12.54
N GLY A 284 3.41 -20.48 13.35
CA GLY A 284 3.44 -20.36 14.83
C GLY A 284 2.09 -20.24 15.56
N ASP A 285 0.97 -20.11 14.85
CA ASP A 285 -0.36 -19.89 15.41
C ASP A 285 -1.01 -21.24 15.73
N VAL A 286 -1.43 -21.39 16.98
CA VAL A 286 -2.19 -22.54 17.48
C VAL A 286 -3.37 -22.81 16.54
N LYS A 287 -3.62 -24.08 16.16
CA LYS A 287 -4.75 -24.46 15.29
C LYS A 287 -6.07 -23.99 15.92
N LYS A 288 -6.67 -22.92 15.39
CA LYS A 288 -7.94 -22.33 15.85
C LYS A 288 -9.08 -22.79 14.97
N LEU A 289 -10.11 -23.42 15.52
CA LEU A 289 -11.28 -23.90 14.77
C LEU A 289 -12.35 -22.82 14.72
N LYS A 290 -12.71 -22.36 13.51
CA LYS A 290 -13.79 -21.38 13.30
C LYS A 290 -15.08 -22.13 12.98
N ILE A 291 -16.11 -21.91 13.78
CA ILE A 291 -17.40 -22.58 13.69
C ILE A 291 -18.49 -21.54 13.45
N LEU A 292 -19.29 -21.77 12.42
CA LEU A 292 -20.55 -21.10 12.17
C LEU A 292 -21.67 -21.87 12.85
N VAL A 293 -22.53 -21.17 13.58
CA VAL A 293 -23.66 -21.71 14.34
C VAL A 293 -24.95 -21.13 13.76
N ARG A 294 -25.78 -21.99 13.17
CA ARG A 294 -27.10 -21.59 12.67
C ARG A 294 -28.22 -22.21 13.50
N PRO A 295 -29.21 -21.42 13.97
CA PRO A 295 -30.38 -21.98 14.63
C PRO A 295 -31.24 -22.74 13.62
N ARG A 296 -31.78 -23.89 14.02
CA ARG A 296 -32.57 -24.76 13.13
C ARG A 296 -33.90 -24.13 12.67
N SER A 297 -34.39 -23.11 13.38
CA SER A 297 -35.60 -22.36 13.04
C SER A 297 -35.47 -21.53 11.74
N PHE A 298 -34.25 -21.26 11.26
CA PHE A 298 -34.01 -20.63 9.97
C PHE A 298 -33.95 -21.71 8.86
N GLN A 299 -35.10 -22.08 8.30
CA GLN A 299 -35.21 -23.11 7.26
C GLN A 299 -35.31 -22.61 5.81
N HIS A 300 -35.19 -21.30 5.52
CA HIS A 300 -35.22 -20.81 4.14
C HIS A 300 -34.26 -19.65 3.87
N LEU A 301 -33.04 -19.98 3.43
CA LEU A 301 -32.32 -19.24 2.38
C LEU A 301 -31.40 -20.25 1.65
N PRO A 302 -31.28 -20.15 0.31
CA PRO A 302 -30.56 -21.13 -0.49
C PRO A 302 -29.05 -21.07 -0.21
N ASP A 303 -28.40 -22.22 -0.35
CA ASP A 303 -26.96 -22.38 -0.19
C ASP A 303 -26.21 -21.32 -1.01
N LEU A 304 -25.31 -20.58 -0.35
CA LEU A 304 -24.35 -19.70 -1.03
C LEU A 304 -23.39 -20.59 -1.84
N ASN A 305 -23.59 -20.60 -3.15
CA ASN A 305 -22.60 -21.06 -4.14
C ASN A 305 -21.41 -20.10 -4.20
#